data_AF-A0A842KGK6-F1
#
_entry.id   AF-A0A842KGK6-F1
#
_cell.length_a   1.000
_cell.length_b   1.000
_cell.length_c   1.000
_cell.angle_alpha   90.00
_cell.angle_beta   90.00
_cell.angle_gamma   90.00
#
_symmetry.space_group_name_H-M   'P 1'
#
loop_
_entity.id
_entity.type
_entity.pdbx_description
1 polymer ?
#
loop_
_entity_poly.entity_id
_entity_poly.type
_entity_poly.pdbx_seq_one_letter_code
_entity_poly.pdbx_strand_id
1 'polypeptide(L)'
;MKRMIAILILILLLSPVGSSFLIKKRVAERNGIKPNGYFLIYTRYNGIEKYTPLLQSFFGIDIDNNASTGENGKDIRISLIFLPLIQSIEIGPVLTLAFAMKVIRMGEEIKNGEIEISFSGAISSHKFKIGCYSPENEEMPKEIREVFWIIPYVFYQKDPEFYINIEPLFDGENKNLTAIVEFDEKKLFIDYFPAVESMIKISPNLSLNMINFSIERNAELKQKIRMRYLDEIAVNLTIEDIPEKMSFSVSFSRDEKRFDYMANDTFNSTLIIEFQDFDFIMRMEYLPTRLTSIFNESGYFYIYIDEKKTTFILANAIENPSSYFLITNLTGESTIQWKISSEGYIKVDGFKGLKTEIKMEAENIYLKTFSIHQAQHFEIAWNLSVPGYIFIDTDNETLSQYSLNFSIAKIFGILIEIKSLVAEDFRITWQKEVPIFHKEGYFRILEELIFKVMINGTWYDVFG
;
A
#
# COMPACT_ATOMS: atom_id res chain seq x y z
N MET A 1 -27.53 -34.52 8.61
CA MET A 1 -26.91 -35.25 9.73
C MET A 1 -25.76 -36.18 9.31
N LYS A 2 -25.94 -37.15 8.39
CA LYS A 2 -24.84 -38.05 7.94
C LYS A 2 -23.64 -37.36 7.26
N ARG A 3 -23.85 -36.28 6.49
CA ARG A 3 -22.76 -35.46 5.90
C ARG A 3 -21.98 -34.63 6.93
N MET A 4 -22.63 -34.22 8.02
CA MET A 4 -22.01 -33.46 9.11
C MET A 4 -21.06 -34.32 9.95
N ILE A 5 -21.38 -35.61 10.10
CA ILE A 5 -20.55 -36.61 10.79
C ILE A 5 -19.28 -36.92 9.96
N ALA A 6 -19.38 -36.95 8.64
CA ALA A 6 -18.22 -37.17 7.76
C ALA A 6 -17.21 -36.00 7.80
N ILE A 7 -17.70 -34.76 7.91
CA ILE A 7 -16.85 -33.56 8.07
C ILE A 7 -16.16 -33.56 9.44
N LEU A 8 -16.86 -33.98 10.50
CA LEU A 8 -16.28 -34.12 11.84
C LEU A 8 -15.16 -35.17 11.89
N ILE A 9 -15.32 -36.28 11.16
CA ILE A 9 -14.32 -37.35 11.04
C ILE A 9 -13.07 -36.87 10.28
N LEU A 10 -13.22 -36.05 9.23
CA LEU A 10 -12.10 -35.47 8.50
C LEU A 10 -11.33 -34.44 9.34
N ILE A 11 -12.02 -33.63 10.14
CA ILE A 11 -11.44 -32.70 11.12
C ILE A 11 -10.66 -33.46 12.21
N LEU A 12 -11.18 -34.61 12.67
CA LEU A 12 -10.48 -35.49 13.62
C LEU A 12 -9.23 -36.14 13.03
N LEU A 13 -9.26 -36.52 11.75
CA LEU A 13 -8.14 -37.16 11.03
C LEU A 13 -7.00 -36.19 10.65
N LEU A 14 -7.29 -34.90 10.47
CA LEU A 14 -6.29 -33.86 10.16
C LEU A 14 -5.71 -33.19 11.40
N SER A 15 -6.28 -33.46 12.59
CA SER A 15 -5.67 -33.06 13.86
C SER A 15 -4.60 -34.09 14.27
N PRO A 16 -3.49 -33.71 14.93
CA PRO A 16 -2.49 -34.65 15.42
C PRO A 16 -3.00 -35.60 16.53
N VAL A 17 -4.30 -35.55 16.86
CA VAL A 17 -4.90 -36.14 18.06
C VAL A 17 -6.00 -37.15 17.73
N GLY A 18 -5.89 -37.82 16.59
CA GLY A 18 -6.74 -38.97 16.23
C GLY A 18 -6.71 -40.15 17.23
N SER A 19 -5.97 -40.07 18.34
CA SER A 19 -5.78 -41.16 19.31
C SER A 19 -6.21 -40.87 20.76
N SER A 20 -6.72 -39.69 21.15
CA SER A 20 -7.03 -39.44 22.59
C SER A 20 -8.39 -38.81 22.93
N PHE A 21 -9.33 -38.74 21.98
CA PHE A 21 -10.62 -38.07 22.17
C PHE A 21 -11.59 -38.74 23.17
N LEU A 22 -11.29 -39.95 23.67
CA LEU A 22 -12.21 -40.69 24.55
C LEU A 22 -11.89 -40.67 26.04
N ILE A 23 -10.82 -40.03 26.50
CA ILE A 23 -10.43 -40.08 27.92
C ILE A 23 -9.97 -38.71 28.40
N LYS A 24 -10.90 -37.87 28.88
CA LYS A 24 -10.75 -36.91 30.01
C LYS A 24 -11.85 -35.83 29.98
N LYS A 25 -13.11 -36.24 30.19
CA LYS A 25 -14.24 -35.31 30.38
C LYS A 25 -14.48 -34.92 31.85
N ARG A 26 -13.56 -35.21 32.79
CA ARG A 26 -13.84 -35.04 34.23
C ARG A 26 -12.87 -34.19 35.06
N VAL A 27 -11.90 -33.51 34.46
CA VAL A 27 -10.92 -32.70 35.22
C VAL A 27 -10.82 -31.23 34.78
N ALA A 28 -11.36 -30.85 33.61
CA ALA A 28 -11.18 -29.50 33.06
C ALA A 28 -12.07 -28.40 33.68
N GLU A 29 -13.18 -28.75 34.34
CA GLU A 29 -14.16 -27.76 34.82
C GLU A 29 -13.79 -27.06 36.15
N ARG A 30 -12.66 -27.39 36.79
CA ARG A 30 -12.27 -26.77 38.08
C ARG A 30 -11.12 -25.75 38.04
N ASN A 31 -10.36 -25.62 36.94
CA ASN A 31 -9.11 -24.85 36.93
C ASN A 31 -8.97 -23.80 35.82
N GLY A 32 -10.05 -23.35 35.16
CA GLY A 32 -9.95 -22.32 34.11
C GLY A 32 -9.08 -22.76 32.91
N ILE A 33 -8.97 -24.07 32.68
CA ILE A 33 -8.16 -24.63 31.60
C ILE A 33 -8.96 -24.50 30.30
N LYS A 34 -8.42 -23.72 29.36
CA LYS A 34 -8.95 -23.56 27.99
C LYS A 34 -9.34 -24.93 27.42
N PRO A 35 -10.54 -25.08 26.81
CA PRO A 35 -10.93 -26.33 26.20
C PRO A 35 -9.89 -26.72 25.15
N ASN A 36 -9.33 -27.93 25.25
CA ASN A 36 -8.44 -28.53 24.24
C ASN A 36 -9.22 -28.92 22.97
N GLY A 37 -9.92 -27.96 22.36
CA GLY A 37 -10.52 -28.05 21.04
C GLY A 37 -9.81 -27.07 20.12
N TYR A 38 -9.19 -27.58 19.05
CA TYR A 38 -8.36 -26.81 18.11
C TYR A 38 -9.13 -25.77 17.27
N PHE A 39 -10.44 -25.59 17.46
CA PHE A 39 -11.29 -24.71 16.66
C PHE A 39 -12.31 -24.01 17.56
N LEU A 40 -12.19 -22.69 17.68
CA LEU A 40 -12.99 -21.85 18.58
C LEU A 40 -13.53 -20.64 17.84
N ILE A 41 -14.75 -20.26 18.17
CA ILE A 41 -15.28 -18.94 17.86
C ILE A 41 -14.95 -18.03 19.03
N TYR A 42 -14.19 -16.97 18.76
CA TYR A 42 -13.96 -15.87 19.67
C TYR A 42 -14.93 -14.75 19.34
N THR A 43 -15.55 -14.19 20.38
CA THR A 43 -16.37 -12.99 20.29
C THR A 43 -15.93 -11.99 21.34
N ARG A 44 -15.84 -10.72 20.97
CA ARG A 44 -15.68 -9.61 21.92
C ARG A 44 -16.77 -8.58 21.63
N TYR A 45 -17.67 -8.34 22.58
CA TYR A 45 -18.72 -7.34 22.45
C TYR A 45 -18.62 -6.32 23.58
N ASN A 46 -18.36 -5.05 23.28
CA ASN A 46 -18.18 -3.98 24.28
C ASN A 46 -17.26 -4.37 25.45
N GLY A 47 -16.16 -5.07 25.14
CA GLY A 47 -15.20 -5.58 26.14
C GLY A 47 -15.55 -6.93 26.79
N ILE A 48 -16.73 -7.50 26.54
CA ILE A 48 -17.10 -8.85 26.99
C ILE A 48 -16.54 -9.88 26.03
N GLU A 49 -15.56 -10.67 26.49
CA GLU A 49 -14.92 -11.72 25.69
C GLU A 49 -15.51 -13.11 25.97
N LYS A 50 -15.76 -13.89 24.90
CA LYS A 50 -16.20 -15.29 25.00
C LYS A 50 -15.46 -16.16 23.99
N TYR A 51 -15.20 -17.40 24.40
CA TYR A 51 -14.66 -18.46 23.55
C TYR A 51 -15.68 -19.60 23.48
N THR A 52 -16.34 -19.73 22.33
CA THR A 52 -17.40 -20.70 22.12
C THR A 52 -16.90 -21.82 21.19
N PRO A 53 -17.00 -23.10 21.61
CA PRO A 53 -16.73 -24.22 20.72
C PRO A 53 -17.59 -24.15 19.46
N LEU A 54 -17.02 -24.45 18.29
CA LEU A 54 -17.71 -24.30 17.01
C LEU A 54 -19.07 -25.03 16.95
N LEU A 55 -19.20 -26.21 17.53
CA LEU A 55 -20.48 -26.93 17.55
C LEU A 55 -21.58 -26.19 18.32
N GLN A 56 -21.21 -25.43 19.35
CA GLN A 56 -22.15 -24.64 20.15
C GLN A 56 -22.59 -23.38 19.41
N SER A 57 -21.72 -22.77 18.58
CA SER A 57 -22.04 -21.53 17.86
C SER A 57 -23.20 -21.67 16.86
N PHE A 58 -23.45 -22.89 16.35
CA PHE A 58 -24.59 -23.19 15.48
C PHE A 58 -25.95 -22.99 16.18
N PHE A 59 -26.00 -23.14 17.51
CA PHE A 59 -27.20 -22.96 18.31
C PHE A 59 -27.38 -21.52 18.82
N GLY A 60 -26.42 -20.65 18.51
CA GLY A 60 -26.40 -19.26 18.95
C GLY A 60 -25.43 -19.01 20.10
N ILE A 61 -24.98 -17.78 20.21
CA ILE A 61 -24.09 -17.27 21.25
C ILE A 61 -24.77 -16.05 21.86
N ASP A 62 -24.92 -16.07 23.18
CA ASP A 62 -25.14 -14.86 23.96
C ASP A 62 -23.76 -14.19 24.05
N ILE A 63 -23.59 -12.96 23.59
CA ILE A 63 -22.34 -12.20 23.62
C ILE A 63 -22.37 -11.05 24.62
N ASP A 64 -23.55 -10.52 24.96
CA ASP A 64 -23.72 -9.38 25.86
C ASP A 64 -23.94 -9.75 27.35
N ASN A 65 -24.01 -11.06 27.65
CA ASN A 65 -24.35 -11.63 28.97
C ASN A 65 -25.76 -11.28 29.47
N ASN A 66 -26.69 -11.01 28.56
CA ASN A 66 -28.07 -10.70 28.90
C ASN A 66 -29.03 -11.73 28.29
N ALA A 67 -29.50 -12.67 29.11
CA ALA A 67 -30.43 -13.70 28.64
C ALA A 67 -31.83 -13.16 28.24
N SER A 68 -32.11 -11.86 28.44
CA SER A 68 -33.37 -11.22 28.02
C SER A 68 -33.34 -10.62 26.61
N THR A 69 -32.17 -10.61 25.97
CA THR A 69 -31.94 -10.08 24.62
C THR A 69 -31.76 -11.20 23.59
N GLY A 70 -31.80 -10.85 22.31
CA GLY A 70 -31.75 -11.80 21.20
C GLY A 70 -32.94 -12.77 21.11
N GLU A 71 -32.81 -13.81 20.27
CA GLU A 71 -33.83 -14.87 20.19
C GLU A 71 -33.49 -16.00 21.16
N ASN A 72 -34.32 -16.20 22.18
CA ASN A 72 -34.11 -17.19 23.25
C ASN A 72 -32.81 -16.97 24.06
N GLY A 73 -32.43 -15.71 24.31
CA GLY A 73 -31.22 -15.36 25.05
C GLY A 73 -29.94 -15.64 24.26
N LYS A 74 -29.97 -15.41 22.94
CA LYS A 74 -28.86 -15.59 21.99
C LYS A 74 -28.85 -14.44 21.00
N ASP A 75 -27.72 -13.77 20.88
CA ASP A 75 -27.61 -12.51 20.13
C ASP A 75 -27.07 -12.74 18.71
N ILE A 76 -26.24 -13.77 18.52
CA ILE A 76 -25.70 -14.12 17.19
C ILE A 76 -25.76 -15.62 16.94
N ARG A 77 -25.87 -16.01 15.67
CA ARG A 77 -25.69 -17.39 15.21
C ARG A 77 -24.57 -17.46 14.19
N ILE A 78 -23.66 -18.42 14.37
CA ILE A 78 -22.52 -18.57 13.47
C ILE A 78 -22.53 -19.97 12.89
N SER A 79 -22.58 -20.03 11.56
CA SER A 79 -22.40 -21.25 10.78
C SER A 79 -21.05 -21.20 10.08
N LEU A 80 -20.27 -22.27 10.20
CA LEU A 80 -18.99 -22.38 9.51
C LEU A 80 -18.93 -23.67 8.70
N ILE A 81 -18.41 -23.56 7.49
CA ILE A 81 -17.99 -24.69 6.66
C ILE A 81 -16.49 -24.59 6.48
N PHE A 82 -15.79 -25.67 6.82
CA PHE A 82 -14.35 -25.83 6.57
C PHE A 82 -14.13 -26.94 5.54
N LEU A 83 -13.44 -26.63 4.46
CA LEU A 83 -13.17 -27.53 3.35
C LEU A 83 -11.67 -27.49 3.01
N PRO A 84 -10.89 -28.49 3.45
CA PRO A 84 -9.57 -28.73 2.90
C PRO A 84 -9.73 -29.35 1.51
N LEU A 85 -9.12 -28.75 0.51
CA LEU A 85 -9.18 -29.17 -0.88
C LEU A 85 -7.75 -29.38 -1.39
N ILE A 86 -7.49 -30.51 -2.04
CA ILE A 86 -6.27 -30.68 -2.84
C ILE A 86 -6.65 -30.35 -4.27
N GLN A 87 -6.02 -29.32 -4.82
CA GLN A 87 -6.23 -28.90 -6.20
C GLN A 87 -4.94 -29.12 -6.99
N SER A 88 -5.05 -29.73 -8.17
CA SER A 88 -3.92 -29.82 -9.10
C SER A 88 -3.83 -28.51 -9.87
N ILE A 89 -2.71 -27.81 -9.71
CA ILE A 89 -2.35 -26.66 -10.54
C ILE A 89 -1.14 -27.00 -11.41
N GLU A 90 -0.69 -26.09 -12.27
CA GLU A 90 0.41 -26.35 -13.23
C GLU A 90 1.69 -26.86 -12.55
N ILE A 91 1.98 -26.39 -11.33
CA ILE A 91 3.15 -26.81 -10.54
C ILE A 91 2.93 -28.08 -9.70
N GLY A 92 1.76 -28.71 -9.79
CA GLY A 92 1.39 -29.93 -9.06
C GLY A 92 0.28 -29.73 -8.02
N PRO A 93 0.11 -30.67 -7.07
CA PRO A 93 -0.97 -30.64 -6.10
C PRO A 93 -0.72 -29.60 -4.99
N VAL A 94 -1.71 -28.73 -4.75
CA VAL A 94 -1.69 -27.71 -3.70
C VAL A 94 -2.83 -27.94 -2.73
N LEU A 95 -2.52 -27.91 -1.43
CA LEU A 95 -3.52 -27.84 -0.37
C LEU A 95 -4.09 -26.43 -0.32
N THR A 96 -5.41 -26.33 -0.40
CA THR A 96 -6.20 -25.12 -0.24
C THR A 96 -7.12 -25.30 0.95
N LEU A 97 -7.14 -24.32 1.86
CA LEU A 97 -8.00 -24.29 3.03
C LEU A 97 -9.10 -23.26 2.78
N ALA A 98 -10.31 -23.72 2.51
CA ALA A 98 -11.46 -22.85 2.33
C ALA A 98 -12.32 -22.82 3.59
N PHE A 99 -12.65 -21.62 4.05
CA PHE A 99 -13.52 -21.35 5.19
C PHE A 99 -14.67 -20.49 4.71
N ALA A 100 -15.91 -20.95 4.86
CA ALA A 100 -17.09 -20.14 4.62
C ALA A 100 -17.79 -19.92 5.97
N MET A 101 -17.72 -18.70 6.48
CA MET A 101 -18.37 -18.29 7.72
C MET A 101 -19.61 -17.47 7.39
N LYS A 102 -20.71 -17.79 8.06
CA LYS A 102 -21.94 -17.01 8.04
C LYS A 102 -22.28 -16.60 9.47
N VAL A 103 -22.32 -15.30 9.70
CA VAL A 103 -22.75 -14.68 10.96
C VAL A 103 -24.14 -14.08 10.75
N ILE A 104 -25.06 -14.36 11.66
CA ILE A 104 -26.41 -13.77 11.66
C ILE A 104 -26.60 -13.08 13.00
N ARG A 105 -26.90 -11.78 12.96
CA ARG A 105 -27.38 -11.02 14.12
C ARG A 105 -28.84 -11.39 14.41
N MET A 106 -29.13 -11.78 15.64
CA MET A 106 -30.43 -12.29 16.08
C MET A 106 -31.24 -11.26 16.88
N GLY A 107 -30.64 -10.14 17.29
CA GLY A 107 -31.32 -9.05 17.99
C GLY A 107 -30.76 -7.68 17.66
N GLU A 108 -31.54 -6.63 17.95
CA GLU A 108 -31.22 -5.23 17.62
C GLU A 108 -30.35 -4.54 18.68
N GLU A 109 -30.34 -5.07 19.91
CA GLU A 109 -29.60 -4.52 21.04
C GLU A 109 -28.08 -4.49 20.83
N ILE A 110 -27.53 -5.49 20.13
CA ILE A 110 -26.09 -5.56 19.86
C ILE A 110 -25.68 -4.78 18.60
N LYS A 111 -26.66 -4.21 17.88
CA LYS A 111 -26.49 -3.64 16.55
C LYS A 111 -25.39 -2.59 16.44
N ASN A 112 -25.26 -1.71 17.44
CA ASN A 112 -24.33 -0.58 17.39
C ASN A 112 -23.16 -0.70 18.40
N GLY A 113 -22.99 -1.87 19.01
CA GLY A 113 -21.88 -2.10 19.93
C GLY A 113 -20.61 -2.48 19.18
N GLU A 114 -19.46 -2.20 19.79
CA GLU A 114 -18.18 -2.66 19.29
C GLU A 114 -18.14 -4.20 19.32
N ILE A 115 -17.92 -4.84 18.17
CA ILE A 115 -17.93 -6.29 18.06
C ILE A 115 -16.77 -6.82 17.23
N GLU A 116 -16.05 -7.79 17.78
CA GLU A 116 -15.13 -8.67 17.04
C GLU A 116 -15.69 -10.09 17.03
N ILE A 117 -15.72 -10.72 15.86
CA ILE A 117 -16.07 -12.14 15.70
C ILE A 117 -14.97 -12.79 14.91
N SER A 118 -14.35 -13.83 15.45
CA SER A 118 -13.34 -14.59 14.72
C SER A 118 -13.42 -16.08 14.96
N PHE A 119 -13.17 -16.84 13.90
CA PHE A 119 -12.89 -18.25 13.96
C PHE A 119 -11.38 -18.45 14.02
N SER A 120 -10.92 -19.15 15.04
CA SER A 120 -9.51 -19.45 15.22
C SER A 120 -9.27 -20.93 15.38
N GLY A 121 -8.11 -21.39 14.91
CA GLY A 121 -7.68 -22.76 15.11
C GLY A 121 -6.27 -23.07 14.67
N ALA A 122 -5.96 -24.37 14.60
CA ALA A 122 -4.67 -24.83 14.12
C ALA A 122 -4.79 -26.04 13.19
N ILE A 123 -4.02 -26.05 12.10
CA ILE A 123 -3.92 -27.13 11.12
C ILE A 123 -2.43 -27.42 10.88
N SER A 124 -2.00 -28.66 11.12
CA SER A 124 -0.61 -29.08 10.89
C SER A 124 0.44 -28.14 11.49
N SER A 125 0.26 -27.75 12.76
CA SER A 125 1.06 -26.76 13.51
C SER A 125 0.93 -25.28 13.13
N HIS A 126 0.30 -24.98 11.98
CA HIS A 126 -0.01 -23.60 11.59
C HIS A 126 -1.25 -23.11 12.33
N LYS A 127 -1.17 -21.90 12.89
CA LYS A 127 -2.31 -21.25 13.55
C LYS A 127 -2.98 -20.31 12.58
N PHE A 128 -4.29 -20.17 12.70
CA PHE A 128 -5.01 -19.17 11.93
C PHE A 128 -6.12 -18.53 12.75
N LYS A 129 -6.48 -17.32 12.37
CA LYS A 129 -7.65 -16.58 12.86
C LYS A 129 -8.26 -15.84 11.67
N ILE A 130 -9.55 -16.00 11.46
CA ILE A 130 -10.28 -15.30 10.40
C ILE A 130 -11.57 -14.72 10.97
N GLY A 131 -12.01 -13.58 10.46
CA GLY A 131 -13.33 -13.06 10.79
C GLY A 131 -13.44 -11.57 10.55
N CYS A 132 -14.26 -10.91 11.35
CA CYS A 132 -14.57 -9.49 11.19
C CYS A 132 -14.59 -8.72 12.50
N TYR A 133 -14.46 -7.41 12.35
CA TYR A 133 -14.63 -6.42 13.39
C TYR A 133 -15.52 -5.28 12.89
N SER A 134 -16.44 -4.84 13.74
CA SER A 134 -17.26 -3.65 13.54
C SER A 134 -17.09 -2.73 14.76
N PRO A 135 -16.67 -1.47 14.56
CA PRO A 135 -16.37 -0.57 15.66
C PRO A 135 -17.64 -0.04 16.35
N GLU A 136 -17.47 0.57 17.52
CA GLU A 136 -18.56 1.21 18.26
C GLU A 136 -19.31 2.24 17.38
N ASN A 137 -20.65 2.23 17.45
CA ASN A 137 -21.57 3.08 16.69
C ASN A 137 -21.64 2.82 15.18
N GLU A 138 -20.89 1.85 14.65
CA GLU A 138 -21.18 1.29 13.33
C GLU A 138 -22.20 0.15 13.48
N GLU A 139 -23.17 0.07 12.56
CA GLU A 139 -24.13 -1.03 12.58
C GLU A 139 -23.40 -2.32 12.21
N MET A 140 -23.41 -3.31 13.11
CA MET A 140 -23.10 -4.69 12.80
C MET A 140 -24.10 -5.19 11.74
N PRO A 141 -23.62 -5.71 10.59
CA PRO A 141 -24.49 -6.26 9.57
C PRO A 141 -25.45 -7.30 10.16
N LYS A 142 -26.70 -7.30 9.69
CA LYS A 142 -27.69 -8.32 10.01
C LYS A 142 -27.21 -9.71 9.63
N GLU A 143 -26.55 -9.81 8.48
CA GLU A 143 -25.92 -11.02 8.00
C GLU A 143 -24.55 -10.68 7.41
N ILE A 144 -23.54 -11.48 7.71
CA ILE A 144 -22.23 -11.41 7.07
C ILE A 144 -21.94 -12.81 6.53
N ARG A 145 -21.64 -12.90 5.23
CA ARG A 145 -21.00 -14.08 4.67
C ARG A 145 -19.57 -13.74 4.34
N GLU A 146 -18.66 -14.54 4.83
CA GLU A 146 -17.24 -14.39 4.57
C GLU A 146 -16.72 -15.70 4.04
N VAL A 147 -16.00 -15.64 2.92
CA VAL A 147 -15.29 -16.80 2.39
C VAL A 147 -13.81 -16.48 2.34
N PHE A 148 -13.04 -17.18 3.17
CA PHE A 148 -11.60 -17.07 3.23
C PHE A 148 -10.97 -18.30 2.60
N TRP A 149 -10.07 -18.10 1.65
CA TRP A 149 -9.23 -19.16 1.09
C TRP A 149 -7.79 -18.85 1.47
N ILE A 150 -7.14 -19.84 2.07
CA ILE A 150 -5.71 -19.81 2.35
C ILE A 150 -5.08 -20.90 1.52
N ILE A 151 -4.14 -20.51 0.66
CA ILE A 151 -3.34 -21.44 -0.14
C ILE A 151 -1.92 -21.41 0.43
N PRO A 152 -1.61 -22.23 1.45
CA PRO A 152 -0.34 -22.16 2.17
C PRO A 152 0.88 -22.67 1.38
N TYR A 153 0.68 -23.33 0.24
CA TYR A 153 1.76 -23.91 -0.56
C TYR A 153 2.72 -24.82 0.24
N VAL A 154 2.23 -25.60 1.20
CA VAL A 154 3.04 -26.44 2.12
C VAL A 154 4.05 -27.39 1.46
N PHE A 155 3.90 -27.71 0.18
CA PHE A 155 4.81 -28.56 -0.59
C PHE A 155 5.82 -27.79 -1.45
N TYR A 156 5.77 -26.46 -1.43
CA TYR A 156 6.52 -25.56 -2.31
C TYR A 156 7.17 -24.45 -1.49
N GLN A 157 8.29 -23.93 -1.97
CA GLN A 157 8.89 -22.71 -1.42
C GLN A 157 8.18 -21.49 -2.00
N LYS A 158 6.93 -21.28 -1.59
CA LYS A 158 6.09 -20.16 -2.01
C LYS A 158 5.29 -19.64 -0.82
N ASP A 159 5.14 -18.32 -0.74
CA ASP A 159 4.32 -17.67 0.27
C ASP A 159 2.82 -17.98 0.14
N PRO A 160 2.06 -17.93 1.25
CA PRO A 160 0.62 -18.19 1.24
C PRO A 160 -0.14 -17.14 0.42
N GLU A 161 -1.10 -17.59 -0.39
CA GLU A 161 -2.08 -16.69 -1.01
C GLU A 161 -3.36 -16.61 -0.17
N PHE A 162 -3.96 -15.43 -0.13
CA PHE A 162 -5.20 -15.15 0.59
C PHE A 162 -6.27 -14.67 -0.38
N TYR A 163 -7.46 -15.26 -0.28
CA TYR A 163 -8.65 -14.81 -1.00
C TYR A 163 -9.73 -14.54 0.04
N ILE A 164 -10.26 -13.33 0.03
CA ILE A 164 -11.20 -12.84 1.03
C ILE A 164 -12.41 -12.33 0.25
N ASN A 165 -13.52 -13.06 0.35
CA ASN A 165 -14.81 -12.58 -0.12
C ASN A 165 -15.64 -12.17 1.09
N ILE A 166 -16.18 -10.95 1.09
CA ILE A 166 -17.15 -10.48 2.07
C ILE A 166 -18.45 -10.10 1.38
N GLU A 167 -19.57 -10.51 1.97
CA GLU A 167 -20.93 -10.17 1.53
C GLU A 167 -21.74 -9.72 2.77
N PRO A 168 -21.59 -8.46 3.21
CA PRO A 168 -22.36 -7.92 4.33
C PRO A 168 -23.77 -7.52 3.89
N LEU A 169 -24.76 -7.72 4.76
CA LEU A 169 -26.14 -7.26 4.60
C LEU A 169 -26.52 -6.40 5.81
N PHE A 170 -26.72 -5.12 5.57
CA PHE A 170 -27.19 -4.14 6.57
C PHE A 170 -28.71 -3.94 6.47
N ASP A 171 -29.34 -3.45 7.54
CA ASP A 171 -30.76 -3.06 7.50
C ASP A 171 -30.98 -1.72 6.76
N GLY A 172 -29.96 -0.85 6.78
CA GLY A 172 -29.99 0.47 6.17
C GLY A 172 -28.84 0.69 5.18
N GLU A 173 -28.19 1.84 5.28
CA GLU A 173 -27.00 2.15 4.47
C GLU A 173 -25.81 1.27 4.85
N ASN A 174 -24.93 1.01 3.89
CA ASN A 174 -23.70 0.27 4.10
C ASN A 174 -22.82 0.95 5.15
N LYS A 175 -22.30 0.18 6.10
CA LYS A 175 -21.43 0.65 7.19
C LYS A 175 -20.01 0.12 7.07
N ASN A 176 -19.15 0.56 7.97
CA ASN A 176 -17.75 0.15 7.98
C ASN A 176 -17.60 -1.26 8.57
N LEU A 177 -16.67 -2.03 8.02
CA LEU A 177 -16.32 -3.36 8.48
C LEU A 177 -14.83 -3.59 8.32
N THR A 178 -14.22 -4.34 9.21
CA THR A 178 -12.84 -4.80 9.07
C THR A 178 -12.84 -6.31 8.90
N ALA A 179 -12.22 -6.84 7.84
CA ALA A 179 -11.87 -8.25 7.76
C ALA A 179 -10.53 -8.49 8.45
N ILE A 180 -10.43 -9.58 9.20
CA ILE A 180 -9.27 -10.02 9.96
C ILE A 180 -8.81 -11.34 9.39
N VAL A 181 -7.53 -11.43 9.02
CA VAL A 181 -6.86 -12.68 8.66
C VAL A 181 -5.53 -12.73 9.38
N GLU A 182 -5.33 -13.75 10.22
CA GLU A 182 -4.05 -14.08 10.82
C GLU A 182 -3.69 -15.51 10.40
N PHE A 183 -2.46 -15.72 9.97
CA PHE A 183 -1.91 -17.03 9.67
C PHE A 183 -0.47 -17.09 10.18
N ASP A 184 -0.25 -17.89 11.21
CA ASP A 184 0.96 -17.90 12.03
C ASP A 184 1.28 -16.50 12.60
N GLU A 185 2.41 -15.92 12.19
CA GLU A 185 2.84 -14.59 12.62
C GLU A 185 2.28 -13.48 11.72
N LYS A 186 1.84 -13.84 10.51
CA LYS A 186 1.34 -12.91 9.48
C LYS A 186 -0.06 -12.44 9.86
N LYS A 187 -0.28 -11.13 9.82
CA LYS A 187 -1.59 -10.51 10.04
C LYS A 187 -1.95 -9.59 8.91
N LEU A 188 -3.21 -9.65 8.52
CA LEU A 188 -3.81 -8.84 7.49
C LEU A 188 -5.14 -8.31 8.01
N PHE A 189 -5.26 -6.99 8.04
CA PHE A 189 -6.50 -6.30 8.34
C PHE A 189 -6.93 -5.54 7.10
N ILE A 190 -8.20 -5.65 6.73
CA ILE A 190 -8.80 -4.91 5.61
C ILE A 190 -10.00 -4.15 6.13
N ASP A 191 -9.84 -2.84 6.29
CA ASP A 191 -10.90 -1.93 6.72
C ASP A 191 -11.64 -1.40 5.47
N TYR A 192 -12.94 -1.62 5.39
CA TYR A 192 -13.81 -1.24 4.27
C TYR A 192 -14.68 -0.04 4.64
N PHE A 193 -14.67 1.00 3.79
CA PHE A 193 -15.39 2.26 3.99
C PHE A 193 -16.18 2.69 2.73
N PRO A 194 -17.49 2.44 2.65
CA PRO A 194 -18.24 1.46 3.44
C PRO A 194 -17.98 0.02 2.96
N ALA A 195 -18.41 -0.98 3.72
CA ALA A 195 -18.35 -2.39 3.35
C ALA A 195 -19.46 -2.75 2.36
N VAL A 196 -19.07 -3.40 1.26
CA VAL A 196 -19.95 -3.92 0.21
C VAL A 196 -19.48 -5.30 -0.23
N GLU A 197 -20.28 -6.00 -1.03
CA GLU A 197 -19.86 -7.26 -1.65
C GLU A 197 -18.56 -7.06 -2.43
N SER A 198 -17.50 -7.73 -1.96
CA SER A 198 -16.17 -7.59 -2.53
C SER A 198 -15.33 -8.85 -2.33
N MET A 199 -14.60 -9.20 -3.38
CA MET A 199 -13.58 -10.22 -3.41
C MET A 199 -12.21 -9.57 -3.56
N ILE A 200 -11.33 -9.83 -2.61
CA ILE A 200 -9.95 -9.37 -2.62
C ILE A 200 -9.04 -10.59 -2.64
N LYS A 201 -8.18 -10.65 -3.63
CA LYS A 201 -7.07 -11.59 -3.72
C LYS A 201 -5.77 -10.87 -3.40
N ILE A 202 -5.00 -11.44 -2.48
CA ILE A 202 -3.68 -10.96 -2.09
C ILE A 202 -2.70 -12.12 -2.25
N SER A 203 -1.65 -11.90 -3.02
CA SER A 203 -0.62 -12.89 -3.30
C SER A 203 0.75 -12.29 -3.01
N PRO A 204 1.17 -12.30 -1.74
CA PRO A 204 2.49 -11.84 -1.35
C PRO A 204 3.56 -12.79 -1.89
N ASN A 205 4.72 -12.23 -2.18
CA ASN A 205 5.96 -12.91 -2.52
C ASN A 205 7.08 -12.17 -1.79
N LEU A 206 7.34 -12.59 -0.56
CA LEU A 206 8.27 -11.96 0.36
C LEU A 206 9.71 -12.09 -0.11
N SER A 207 10.05 -13.20 -0.79
CA SER A 207 11.38 -13.38 -1.39
C SER A 207 11.77 -12.28 -2.38
N LEU A 208 10.77 -11.62 -2.98
CA LEU A 208 10.93 -10.50 -3.90
C LEU A 208 10.41 -9.18 -3.32
N ASN A 209 10.02 -9.14 -2.04
CA ASN A 209 9.38 -7.99 -1.40
C ASN A 209 8.23 -7.43 -2.27
N MET A 210 7.45 -8.32 -2.86
CA MET A 210 6.39 -8.00 -3.80
C MET A 210 5.05 -8.44 -3.22
N ILE A 211 4.03 -7.62 -3.36
CA ILE A 211 2.67 -7.95 -2.99
C ILE A 211 1.76 -7.69 -4.19
N ASN A 212 1.15 -8.76 -4.70
CA ASN A 212 0.18 -8.68 -5.77
C ASN A 212 -1.23 -8.54 -5.19
N PHE A 213 -2.00 -7.63 -5.77
CA PHE A 213 -3.34 -7.27 -5.36
C PHE A 213 -4.32 -7.39 -6.52
N SER A 214 -5.44 -8.04 -6.28
CA SER A 214 -6.57 -8.02 -7.20
C SER A 214 -7.84 -7.82 -6.40
N ILE A 215 -8.66 -6.88 -6.83
CA ILE A 215 -9.91 -6.48 -6.19
C ILE A 215 -11.00 -6.55 -7.24
N GLU A 216 -12.03 -7.33 -6.95
CA GLU A 216 -13.28 -7.38 -7.69
C GLU A 216 -14.40 -7.08 -6.71
N ARG A 217 -15.29 -6.14 -7.05
CA ARG A 217 -16.41 -5.76 -6.18
C ARG A 217 -17.69 -5.61 -6.99
N ASN A 218 -18.81 -5.80 -6.30
CA ASN A 218 -20.14 -5.68 -6.88
C ASN A 218 -20.89 -4.50 -6.24
N ALA A 219 -20.55 -3.27 -6.66
CA ALA A 219 -21.24 -2.07 -6.20
C ALA A 219 -21.02 -0.89 -7.15
N GLU A 220 -22.01 0.01 -7.24
CA GLU A 220 -21.88 1.26 -7.99
C GLU A 220 -21.21 2.37 -7.16
N LEU A 221 -21.22 2.24 -5.83
CA LEU A 221 -20.67 3.23 -4.90
C LEU A 221 -19.14 3.23 -4.91
N LYS A 222 -18.53 4.39 -4.72
CA LYS A 222 -17.09 4.51 -4.45
C LYS A 222 -16.78 3.93 -3.06
N GLN A 223 -15.71 3.15 -2.99
CA GLN A 223 -15.24 2.53 -1.75
C GLN A 223 -13.80 2.96 -1.47
N LYS A 224 -13.50 3.15 -0.19
CA LYS A 224 -12.14 3.26 0.33
C LYS A 224 -11.80 1.98 1.10
N ILE A 225 -10.62 1.43 0.85
CA ILE A 225 -10.07 0.30 1.59
C ILE A 225 -8.77 0.75 2.25
N ARG A 226 -8.61 0.41 3.53
CA ARG A 226 -7.30 0.46 4.20
C ARG A 226 -6.87 -0.94 4.54
N MET A 227 -5.66 -1.28 4.15
CA MET A 227 -5.07 -2.57 4.41
C MET A 227 -3.85 -2.39 5.29
N ARG A 228 -3.72 -3.23 6.29
CA ARG A 228 -2.55 -3.32 7.16
C ARG A 228 -2.03 -4.74 7.10
N TYR A 229 -0.89 -4.93 6.47
CA TYR A 229 -0.18 -6.19 6.44
C TYR A 229 0.99 -6.11 7.41
N LEU A 230 1.05 -7.06 8.35
CA LEU A 230 2.08 -7.14 9.38
C LEU A 230 2.76 -8.50 9.27
N ASP A 231 4.07 -8.46 9.01
CA ASP A 231 4.99 -9.59 9.01
C ASP A 231 6.40 -9.07 9.42
N GLU A 232 7.49 -9.65 8.91
CA GLU A 232 8.84 -9.02 8.93
C GLU A 232 8.82 -7.58 8.39
N ILE A 233 7.89 -7.28 7.47
CA ILE A 233 7.67 -5.96 6.91
C ILE A 233 6.23 -5.55 7.18
N ALA A 234 6.06 -4.36 7.75
CA ALA A 234 4.76 -3.76 7.97
C ALA A 234 4.45 -2.75 6.86
N VAL A 235 3.36 -3.01 6.14
CA VAL A 235 2.90 -2.18 5.02
C VAL A 235 1.46 -1.75 5.28
N ASN A 236 1.23 -0.44 5.26
CA ASN A 236 -0.11 0.11 5.22
C ASN A 236 -0.40 0.59 3.80
N LEU A 237 -1.50 0.12 3.23
CA LEU A 237 -2.00 0.54 1.93
C LEU A 237 -3.36 1.17 2.12
N THR A 238 -3.58 2.35 1.56
CA THR A 238 -4.90 2.96 1.48
C THR A 238 -5.25 3.19 0.02
N ILE A 239 -6.39 2.63 -0.41
CA ILE A 239 -6.90 2.79 -1.76
C ILE A 239 -8.24 3.52 -1.67
N GLU A 240 -8.37 4.63 -2.38
CA GLU A 240 -9.58 5.45 -2.43
C GLU A 240 -10.19 5.41 -3.83
N ASP A 241 -11.51 5.53 -3.91
CA ASP A 241 -12.26 5.53 -5.16
C ASP A 241 -12.04 4.27 -6.02
N ILE A 242 -12.09 3.10 -5.37
CA ILE A 242 -11.88 1.81 -6.04
C ILE A 242 -12.97 1.57 -7.09
N PRO A 243 -12.66 1.18 -8.35
CA PRO A 243 -13.63 0.82 -9.39
C PRO A 243 -14.22 -0.59 -9.16
N GLU A 244 -15.17 -1.03 -9.99
CA GLU A 244 -15.75 -2.39 -9.87
C GLU A 244 -14.70 -3.50 -9.96
N LYS A 245 -13.70 -3.34 -10.82
CA LYS A 245 -12.59 -4.30 -10.96
C LYS A 245 -11.27 -3.54 -11.08
N MET A 246 -10.27 -4.00 -10.34
CA MET A 246 -8.92 -3.46 -10.36
C MET A 246 -7.92 -4.57 -10.06
N SER A 247 -6.82 -4.63 -10.81
CA SER A 247 -5.72 -5.55 -10.54
C SER A 247 -4.40 -4.82 -10.65
N PHE A 248 -3.56 -4.92 -9.62
CA PHE A 248 -2.24 -4.31 -9.64
C PHE A 248 -1.25 -5.07 -8.76
N SER A 249 0.02 -4.86 -8.98
CA SER A 249 1.09 -5.36 -8.14
C SER A 249 1.91 -4.18 -7.64
N VAL A 250 2.34 -4.26 -6.39
CA VAL A 250 3.37 -3.38 -5.84
C VAL A 250 4.57 -4.22 -5.42
N SER A 251 5.76 -3.82 -5.83
CA SER A 251 7.01 -4.38 -5.31
C SER A 251 7.86 -3.27 -4.75
N PHE A 252 8.60 -3.60 -3.70
CA PHE A 252 9.51 -2.66 -3.08
C PHE A 252 10.84 -3.37 -2.81
N SER A 253 11.94 -2.65 -2.84
CA SER A 253 13.23 -3.17 -2.41
C SER A 253 13.83 -2.16 -1.44
N ARG A 254 14.01 -2.59 -0.19
CA ARG A 254 14.61 -1.75 0.86
C ARG A 254 16.04 -1.38 0.50
N ASP A 255 16.82 -2.35 0.03
CA ASP A 255 18.25 -2.18 -0.28
C ASP A 255 18.46 -1.25 -1.48
N GLU A 256 17.63 -1.39 -2.52
CA GLU A 256 17.70 -0.52 -3.70
C GLU A 256 16.94 0.80 -3.53
N LYS A 257 16.13 0.93 -2.46
CA LYS A 257 15.10 1.98 -2.30
C LYS A 257 14.22 2.13 -3.54
N ARG A 258 13.85 0.97 -4.10
CA ARG A 258 13.09 0.85 -5.34
C ARG A 258 11.63 0.56 -5.02
N PHE A 259 10.74 1.15 -5.80
CA PHE A 259 9.32 0.85 -5.83
C PHE A 259 8.88 0.63 -7.27
N ASP A 260 8.15 -0.46 -7.52
CA ASP A 260 7.47 -0.68 -8.79
C ASP A 260 5.98 -0.90 -8.54
N TYR A 261 5.18 -0.31 -9.42
CA TYR A 261 3.75 -0.50 -9.54
C TYR A 261 3.44 -0.94 -10.96
N MET A 262 2.57 -1.95 -11.10
CA MET A 262 2.08 -2.40 -12.38
C MET A 262 0.61 -2.75 -12.25
N ALA A 263 -0.20 -2.30 -13.19
CA ALA A 263 -1.63 -2.53 -13.24
C ALA A 263 -2.07 -3.05 -14.59
N ASN A 264 -3.25 -3.66 -14.63
CA ASN A 264 -3.87 -4.11 -15.87
C ASN A 264 -4.46 -2.96 -16.70
N ASP A 265 -4.73 -1.81 -16.08
CA ASP A 265 -5.29 -0.61 -16.72
C ASP A 265 -4.92 0.64 -15.88
N THR A 266 -5.29 1.82 -16.36
CA THR A 266 -5.29 3.05 -15.58
C THR A 266 -6.55 3.13 -14.71
N PHE A 267 -6.44 3.77 -13.55
CA PHE A 267 -7.57 3.86 -12.61
C PHE A 267 -7.73 5.25 -12.03
N ASN A 268 -8.97 5.76 -12.03
CA ASN A 268 -9.33 6.96 -11.30
C ASN A 268 -9.48 6.67 -9.79
N SER A 269 -8.38 6.27 -9.18
CA SER A 269 -8.25 5.90 -7.78
C SER A 269 -6.99 6.52 -7.20
N THR A 270 -6.93 6.63 -5.88
CA THR A 270 -5.73 7.09 -5.17
C THR A 270 -5.14 5.96 -4.35
N LEU A 271 -3.84 5.74 -4.44
CA LEU A 271 -3.09 4.77 -3.64
C LEU A 271 -2.11 5.52 -2.74
N ILE A 272 -2.20 5.27 -1.44
CA ILE A 272 -1.26 5.76 -0.42
C ILE A 272 -0.57 4.55 0.20
N ILE A 273 0.75 4.61 0.31
CA ILE A 273 1.57 3.53 0.84
C ILE A 273 2.47 4.09 1.94
N GLU A 274 2.42 3.45 3.10
CA GLU A 274 3.29 3.74 4.25
C GLU A 274 4.02 2.45 4.64
N PHE A 275 5.34 2.50 4.62
CA PHE A 275 6.20 1.40 5.07
C PHE A 275 6.80 1.79 6.42
N GLN A 276 6.67 0.92 7.43
CA GLN A 276 7.08 1.26 8.80
C GLN A 276 8.60 1.55 8.94
N ASP A 277 9.41 1.02 8.01
CA ASP A 277 10.87 1.14 7.98
C ASP A 277 11.39 2.10 6.89
N PHE A 278 10.50 2.89 6.29
CA PHE A 278 10.84 3.85 5.25
C PHE A 278 10.39 5.25 5.67
N ASP A 279 11.30 6.21 5.66
CA ASP A 279 11.03 7.59 6.10
C ASP A 279 10.09 8.36 5.15
N PHE A 280 9.57 7.71 4.10
CA PHE A 280 8.75 8.34 3.08
C PHE A 280 7.43 7.62 2.88
N ILE A 281 6.40 8.43 2.72
CA ILE A 281 5.04 8.05 2.37
C ILE A 281 4.88 8.31 0.88
N MET A 282 4.33 7.33 0.18
CA MET A 282 4.04 7.45 -1.25
C MET A 282 2.56 7.68 -1.45
N ARG A 283 2.19 8.65 -2.29
CA ARG A 283 0.83 8.90 -2.73
C ARG A 283 0.78 9.03 -4.24
N MET A 284 -0.12 8.28 -4.86
CA MET A 284 -0.38 8.28 -6.29
C MET A 284 -1.85 8.56 -6.52
N GLU A 285 -2.15 9.70 -7.13
CA GLU A 285 -3.51 10.06 -7.55
C GLU A 285 -3.67 9.68 -9.02
N TYR A 286 -4.77 9.03 -9.38
CA TYR A 286 -5.01 8.50 -10.72
C TYR A 286 -3.92 7.48 -11.10
N LEU A 287 -4.15 6.20 -10.78
CA LEU A 287 -3.14 5.16 -10.88
C LEU A 287 -2.75 4.89 -12.35
N PRO A 288 -1.45 4.86 -12.67
CA PRO A 288 -0.95 4.55 -14.01
C PRO A 288 -1.11 3.06 -14.35
N THR A 289 -0.68 2.64 -15.53
CA THR A 289 -0.49 1.20 -15.83
C THR A 289 0.86 0.71 -15.36
N ARG A 290 1.88 1.56 -15.35
CA ARG A 290 3.22 1.22 -14.84
C ARG A 290 3.90 2.42 -14.20
N LEU A 291 4.56 2.18 -13.09
CA LEU A 291 5.45 3.15 -12.44
C LEU A 291 6.64 2.40 -11.84
N THR A 292 7.84 2.93 -12.04
CA THR A 292 9.06 2.46 -11.37
C THR A 292 9.77 3.67 -10.80
N SER A 293 10.26 3.56 -9.57
CA SER A 293 10.99 4.64 -8.94
C SER A 293 12.11 4.11 -8.06
N ILE A 294 13.23 4.82 -8.02
CA ILE A 294 14.41 4.51 -7.21
C ILE A 294 14.82 5.83 -6.54
N PHE A 295 14.75 5.86 -5.22
CA PHE A 295 14.93 7.10 -4.44
C PHE A 295 16.23 7.11 -3.67
N ASN A 296 17.32 7.46 -4.36
CA ASN A 296 18.64 7.69 -3.76
C ASN A 296 19.19 9.06 -4.20
N GLU A 297 20.41 9.40 -3.77
CA GLU A 297 21.13 10.58 -4.28
C GLU A 297 21.22 10.56 -5.80
N SER A 298 21.43 9.38 -6.38
CA SER A 298 21.15 9.09 -7.79
C SER A 298 19.81 8.37 -7.88
N GLY A 299 18.81 9.00 -8.47
CA GLY A 299 17.48 8.42 -8.54
C GLY A 299 16.90 8.40 -9.94
N TYR A 300 15.82 7.66 -10.03
CA TYR A 300 15.14 7.33 -11.28
C TYR A 300 13.65 7.30 -11.02
N PHE A 301 12.87 7.84 -11.94
CA PHE A 301 11.44 7.75 -11.94
C PHE A 301 10.99 7.48 -13.38
N TYR A 302 10.14 6.49 -13.53
CA TYR A 302 9.51 6.11 -14.78
C TYR A 302 8.03 5.94 -14.55
N ILE A 303 7.23 6.44 -15.49
CA ILE A 303 5.81 6.21 -15.49
C ILE A 303 5.30 6.05 -16.92
N TYR A 304 4.30 5.20 -17.06
CA TYR A 304 3.50 5.07 -18.27
C TYR A 304 2.02 5.20 -17.93
N ILE A 305 1.35 6.19 -18.53
CA ILE A 305 -0.08 6.42 -18.34
C ILE A 305 -0.76 7.03 -19.58
N ASP A 306 -1.99 6.65 -19.86
CA ASP A 306 -2.69 7.12 -21.07
C ASP A 306 -3.23 8.57 -20.96
N GLU A 307 -3.52 9.04 -19.75
CA GLU A 307 -4.15 10.34 -19.52
C GLU A 307 -3.35 11.28 -18.60
N LYS A 308 -3.46 12.58 -18.88
CA LYS A 308 -2.81 13.66 -18.13
C LYS A 308 -3.48 13.98 -16.79
N LYS A 309 -3.41 13.05 -15.84
CA LYS A 309 -4.11 13.17 -14.56
C LYS A 309 -3.29 12.73 -13.35
N THR A 310 -2.18 12.01 -13.54
CA THR A 310 -1.46 11.46 -12.39
C THR A 310 -0.67 12.51 -11.65
N THR A 311 -0.84 12.48 -10.34
CA THR A 311 0.03 13.13 -9.37
C THR A 311 0.77 12.04 -8.62
N PHE A 312 2.10 12.11 -8.63
CA PHE A 312 2.96 11.27 -7.82
C PHE A 312 3.63 12.11 -6.75
N ILE A 313 3.52 11.68 -5.49
CA ILE A 313 4.12 12.34 -4.33
C ILE A 313 4.90 11.29 -3.54
N LEU A 314 6.16 11.58 -3.28
CA LEU A 314 6.94 10.92 -2.24
C LEU A 314 7.35 11.98 -1.22
N ALA A 315 6.97 11.82 0.03
CA ALA A 315 7.17 12.84 1.04
C ALA A 315 7.46 12.23 2.42
N ASN A 316 8.22 12.94 3.25
CA ASN A 316 8.52 12.46 4.60
C ASN A 316 7.36 12.65 5.60
N ALA A 317 6.30 13.34 5.19
CA ALA A 317 5.05 13.46 5.93
C ALA A 317 3.90 13.74 4.93
N ILE A 318 2.67 13.33 5.28
CA ILE A 318 1.48 13.63 4.48
C ILE A 318 1.15 15.13 4.57
N GLU A 319 1.22 15.70 5.78
CA GLU A 319 0.91 17.10 6.04
C GLU A 319 2.21 17.89 6.25
N ASN A 320 2.39 18.96 5.48
CA ASN A 320 3.54 19.88 5.58
C ASN A 320 4.92 19.21 5.53
N PRO A 321 5.25 18.45 4.45
CA PRO A 321 6.54 17.77 4.35
C PRO A 321 7.72 18.75 4.28
N SER A 322 8.80 18.42 4.97
CA SER A 322 10.06 19.17 4.86
C SER A 322 10.82 18.78 3.60
N SER A 323 10.75 17.50 3.21
CA SER A 323 11.37 16.93 2.01
C SER A 323 10.34 16.16 1.19
N TYR A 324 10.26 16.45 -0.11
CA TYR A 324 9.35 15.78 -1.02
C TYR A 324 9.84 15.78 -2.46
N PHE A 325 9.35 14.79 -3.19
CA PHE A 325 9.40 14.70 -4.64
C PHE A 325 7.96 14.69 -5.15
N LEU A 326 7.61 15.67 -5.97
CA LEU A 326 6.28 15.86 -6.52
C LEU A 326 6.38 15.92 -8.03
N ILE A 327 5.60 15.10 -8.70
CA ILE A 327 5.37 15.22 -10.14
C ILE A 327 3.87 15.27 -10.37
N THR A 328 3.43 16.25 -11.16
CA THR A 328 2.03 16.37 -11.56
C THR A 328 1.94 16.42 -13.07
N ASN A 329 0.71 16.28 -13.59
CA ASN A 329 0.45 16.39 -15.01
C ASN A 329 1.19 15.33 -15.85
N LEU A 330 1.40 14.15 -15.28
CA LEU A 330 1.99 12.98 -15.93
C LEU A 330 1.05 12.45 -17.00
N THR A 331 1.57 12.23 -18.22
CA THR A 331 0.86 11.63 -19.35
C THR A 331 1.86 10.91 -20.25
N GLY A 332 1.39 9.89 -20.95
CA GLY A 332 2.22 9.00 -21.77
C GLY A 332 3.35 8.36 -20.96
N GLU A 333 4.47 8.14 -21.63
CA GLU A 333 5.72 7.69 -21.05
C GLU A 333 6.58 8.87 -20.60
N SER A 334 7.09 8.86 -19.37
CA SER A 334 8.04 9.86 -18.89
C SER A 334 9.10 9.24 -17.99
N THR A 335 10.33 9.68 -18.17
CA THR A 335 11.50 9.31 -17.39
C THR A 335 12.13 10.56 -16.76
N ILE A 336 12.39 10.51 -15.46
CA ILE A 336 13.08 11.56 -14.73
C ILE A 336 14.25 10.91 -14.01
N GLN A 337 15.43 11.48 -14.15
CA GLN A 337 16.67 11.01 -13.56
C GLN A 337 17.34 12.15 -12.83
N TRP A 338 17.98 11.85 -11.70
CA TRP A 338 18.74 12.85 -10.98
C TRP A 338 19.98 12.24 -10.34
N LYS A 339 20.98 13.08 -10.12
CA LYS A 339 22.12 12.83 -9.25
C LYS A 339 22.42 14.12 -8.50
N ILE A 340 22.18 14.15 -7.19
CA ILE A 340 22.37 15.34 -6.37
C ILE A 340 23.69 15.24 -5.60
N SER A 341 24.74 15.86 -6.14
CA SER A 341 26.05 15.99 -5.48
C SER A 341 26.82 17.20 -6.05
N SER A 342 28.10 17.34 -5.74
CA SER A 342 28.96 18.36 -6.36
C SER A 342 29.08 18.20 -7.87
N GLU A 343 29.04 16.96 -8.38
CA GLU A 343 28.91 16.64 -9.80
C GLU A 343 27.59 15.90 -10.03
N GLY A 344 26.59 16.66 -10.44
CA GLY A 344 25.20 16.22 -10.45
C GLY A 344 24.46 16.61 -11.72
N TYR A 345 23.23 16.13 -11.81
CA TYR A 345 22.33 16.46 -12.91
C TYR A 345 20.86 16.24 -12.51
N ILE A 346 19.97 16.85 -13.29
CA ILE A 346 18.54 16.52 -13.38
C ILE A 346 18.22 16.40 -14.86
N LYS A 347 17.65 15.27 -15.26
CA LYS A 347 17.22 14.99 -16.63
C LYS A 347 15.76 14.58 -16.63
N VAL A 348 15.01 15.11 -17.59
CA VAL A 348 13.60 14.86 -17.76
C VAL A 348 13.34 14.61 -19.24
N ASP A 349 12.91 13.39 -19.55
CA ASP A 349 12.45 12.98 -20.86
C ASP A 349 10.97 12.62 -20.74
N GLY A 350 10.07 13.34 -21.41
CA GLY A 350 8.63 13.10 -21.22
C GLY A 350 7.72 13.94 -22.09
N PHE A 351 6.44 13.99 -21.71
CA PHE A 351 5.43 14.70 -22.48
C PHE A 351 5.35 16.19 -22.15
N LYS A 352 4.91 16.97 -23.15
CA LYS A 352 4.70 18.40 -22.99
C LYS A 352 3.62 18.68 -21.94
N GLY A 353 3.92 19.63 -21.06
CA GLY A 353 3.10 20.12 -19.98
C GLY A 353 3.26 19.37 -18.65
N LEU A 354 4.27 18.50 -18.54
CA LEU A 354 4.77 17.92 -17.30
C LEU A 354 5.17 19.02 -16.32
N LYS A 355 4.88 18.81 -15.03
CA LYS A 355 5.35 19.68 -13.95
C LYS A 355 6.12 18.85 -12.94
N THR A 356 7.35 19.26 -12.65
CA THR A 356 8.18 18.58 -11.64
C THR A 356 8.56 19.56 -10.54
N GLU A 357 8.57 19.06 -9.31
CA GLU A 357 9.05 19.78 -8.14
C GLU A 357 9.83 18.82 -7.24
N ILE A 358 11.06 19.18 -6.91
CA ILE A 358 11.89 18.42 -5.97
C ILE A 358 12.32 19.38 -4.88
N LYS A 359 12.02 19.02 -3.63
CA LYS A 359 12.49 19.71 -2.45
C LYS A 359 13.22 18.72 -1.55
N MET A 360 14.50 18.94 -1.33
CA MET A 360 15.32 18.13 -0.45
C MET A 360 16.12 19.03 0.48
N GLU A 361 16.01 18.74 1.77
CA GLU A 361 16.79 19.39 2.81
C GLU A 361 17.48 18.30 3.65
N ALA A 362 18.81 18.28 3.58
CA ALA A 362 19.70 17.43 4.36
C ALA A 362 20.81 18.30 4.95
N GLU A 363 21.54 17.83 5.97
CA GLU A 363 22.47 18.66 6.78
C GLU A 363 23.30 19.65 5.96
N ASN A 364 23.91 19.18 4.86
CA ASN A 364 24.78 19.99 4.01
C ASN A 364 24.20 20.27 2.62
N ILE A 365 22.99 19.81 2.30
CA ILE A 365 22.41 19.95 0.96
C ILE A 365 21.04 20.62 1.07
N TYR A 366 20.88 21.71 0.33
CA TYR A 366 19.58 22.30 0.05
C TYR A 366 19.32 22.22 -1.45
N LEU A 367 18.19 21.63 -1.84
CA LEU A 367 17.71 21.61 -3.21
C LEU A 367 16.23 21.98 -3.22
N LYS A 368 15.89 22.99 -4.01
CA LYS A 368 14.53 23.26 -4.44
C LYS A 368 14.55 23.49 -5.95
N THR A 369 13.90 22.62 -6.70
CA THR A 369 13.74 22.75 -8.14
C THR A 369 12.28 22.69 -8.52
N PHE A 370 11.89 23.46 -9.52
CA PHE A 370 10.56 23.47 -10.10
C PHE A 370 10.67 23.68 -11.60
N SER A 371 9.91 22.91 -12.38
CA SER A 371 9.88 23.06 -13.83
C SER A 371 8.48 22.85 -14.41
N ILE A 372 8.15 23.59 -15.47
CA ILE A 372 6.99 23.36 -16.34
C ILE A 372 7.52 23.13 -17.75
N HIS A 373 7.37 21.90 -18.23
CA HIS A 373 7.93 21.47 -19.51
C HIS A 373 6.98 21.80 -20.66
N GLN A 374 7.43 22.51 -21.69
CA GLN A 374 6.85 22.41 -23.05
C GLN A 374 7.84 21.73 -24.01
N ALA A 375 8.96 21.28 -23.46
CA ALA A 375 9.99 20.48 -24.10
C ALA A 375 9.77 19.01 -23.74
N GLN A 376 10.08 18.12 -24.68
CA GLN A 376 10.12 16.67 -24.43
C GLN A 376 11.41 16.25 -23.74
N HIS A 377 12.47 17.03 -23.89
CA HIS A 377 13.75 16.84 -23.26
C HIS A 377 14.13 18.06 -22.41
N PHE A 378 14.68 17.84 -21.24
CA PHE A 378 15.36 18.84 -20.44
C PHE A 378 16.47 18.20 -19.64
N GLU A 379 17.67 18.76 -19.73
CA GLU A 379 18.81 18.37 -18.93
C GLU A 379 19.44 19.61 -18.31
N ILE A 380 19.76 19.51 -17.02
CA ILE A 380 20.72 20.38 -16.37
C ILE A 380 21.77 19.50 -15.70
N ALA A 381 23.04 19.78 -15.97
CA ALA A 381 24.16 19.08 -15.35
C ALA A 381 25.18 20.08 -14.82
N TRP A 382 25.90 19.71 -13.78
CA TRP A 382 26.86 20.60 -13.14
C TRP A 382 28.06 19.87 -12.58
N ASN A 383 29.17 20.60 -12.50
CA ASN A 383 30.32 20.26 -11.68
C ASN A 383 30.73 21.52 -10.90
N LEU A 384 30.43 21.52 -9.61
CA LEU A 384 30.69 22.60 -8.68
C LEU A 384 32.08 22.45 -8.05
N SER A 385 33.11 22.60 -8.86
CA SER A 385 34.50 22.67 -8.41
C SER A 385 35.23 23.82 -9.11
N VAL A 386 36.54 23.96 -8.87
CA VAL A 386 37.40 24.90 -9.59
C VAL A 386 38.52 24.07 -10.23
N PRO A 387 38.52 23.90 -11.57
CA PRO A 387 37.56 24.41 -12.56
C PRO A 387 36.19 23.73 -12.50
N GLY A 388 35.13 24.42 -12.92
CA GLY A 388 33.76 23.89 -12.86
C GLY A 388 32.89 24.30 -14.05
N TYR A 389 31.68 23.74 -14.12
CA TYR A 389 30.72 24.03 -15.18
C TYR A 389 29.25 23.87 -14.77
N ILE A 390 28.37 24.48 -15.56
CA ILE A 390 26.94 24.20 -15.63
C ILE A 390 26.57 23.99 -17.10
N PHE A 391 25.78 22.97 -17.39
CA PHE A 391 25.27 22.60 -18.71
C PHE A 391 23.74 22.60 -18.66
N ILE A 392 23.10 23.14 -19.69
CA ILE A 392 21.64 23.18 -19.82
C ILE A 392 21.28 22.85 -21.26
N ASP A 393 20.34 21.92 -21.43
CA ASP A 393 19.82 21.52 -22.73
C ASP A 393 18.31 21.32 -22.69
N THR A 394 17.64 21.74 -23.76
CA THR A 394 16.20 21.54 -23.97
C THR A 394 15.91 21.01 -25.37
N ASP A 395 16.91 20.53 -26.11
CA ASP A 395 16.80 20.16 -27.53
C ASP A 395 16.17 21.28 -28.38
N ASN A 396 16.50 22.54 -28.07
CA ASN A 396 15.95 23.73 -28.71
C ASN A 396 14.40 23.86 -28.61
N GLU A 397 13.77 23.11 -27.71
CA GLU A 397 12.36 23.27 -27.32
C GLU A 397 12.21 24.23 -26.14
N THR A 398 10.97 24.65 -25.84
CA THR A 398 10.73 25.64 -24.79
C THR A 398 10.44 25.00 -23.44
N LEU A 399 11.14 25.45 -22.40
CA LEU A 399 10.80 25.20 -21.00
C LEU A 399 10.02 26.41 -20.48
N SER A 400 8.72 26.28 -20.19
CA SER A 400 7.86 27.44 -19.85
C SER A 400 8.30 28.16 -18.59
N GLN A 401 8.75 27.42 -17.58
CA GLN A 401 9.24 27.99 -16.33
C GLN A 401 10.26 27.02 -15.73
N TYR A 402 11.31 27.59 -15.15
CA TYR A 402 12.31 26.82 -14.43
C TYR A 402 12.85 27.60 -13.25
N SER A 403 12.98 26.92 -12.12
CA SER A 403 13.66 27.42 -10.94
C SER A 403 14.53 26.32 -10.37
N LEU A 404 15.77 26.64 -10.04
CA LEU A 404 16.68 25.79 -9.30
C LEU A 404 17.36 26.64 -8.23
N ASN A 405 17.24 26.20 -6.98
CA ASN A 405 18.02 26.69 -5.88
C ASN A 405 18.71 25.50 -5.22
N PHE A 406 19.99 25.35 -5.51
CA PHE A 406 20.83 24.28 -5.02
C PHE A 406 22.01 24.86 -4.24
N SER A 407 22.31 24.32 -3.08
CA SER A 407 23.56 24.61 -2.38
C SER A 407 24.07 23.40 -1.63
N ILE A 408 25.40 23.28 -1.57
CA ILE A 408 26.12 22.23 -0.85
C ILE A 408 27.17 22.84 0.08
N ALA A 409 27.13 22.41 1.35
CA ALA A 409 27.98 22.87 2.45
C ALA A 409 28.02 24.40 2.68
N LYS A 410 27.12 25.17 2.04
CA LYS A 410 27.18 26.63 1.92
C LYS A 410 28.49 27.14 1.29
N ILE A 411 29.17 26.28 0.54
CA ILE A 411 30.42 26.59 -0.17
C ILE A 411 30.12 26.76 -1.66
N PHE A 412 29.33 25.85 -2.22
CA PHE A 412 28.94 25.86 -3.62
C PHE A 412 27.43 25.90 -3.79
N GLY A 413 26.96 26.41 -4.93
CA GLY A 413 25.54 26.47 -5.21
C GLY A 413 25.20 27.03 -6.59
N ILE A 414 23.95 26.81 -7.00
CA ILE A 414 23.36 27.26 -8.26
C ILE A 414 22.02 27.90 -7.92
N LEU A 415 21.79 29.11 -8.41
CA LEU A 415 20.50 29.77 -8.37
C LEU A 415 20.10 30.16 -9.78
N ILE A 416 19.05 29.55 -10.29
CA ILE A 416 18.45 29.83 -11.59
C ILE A 416 16.98 30.12 -11.37
N GLU A 417 16.48 31.24 -11.88
CA GLU A 417 15.05 31.51 -12.01
C GLU A 417 14.82 32.08 -13.41
N ILE A 418 14.04 31.38 -14.22
CA ILE A 418 13.81 31.72 -15.63
C ILE A 418 12.36 31.50 -16.00
N LYS A 419 11.78 32.52 -16.64
CA LYS A 419 10.51 32.42 -17.34
C LYS A 419 10.81 32.20 -18.82
N SER A 420 10.41 31.04 -19.33
CA SER A 420 10.56 30.67 -20.73
C SER A 420 12.01 30.62 -21.24
N LEU A 421 12.58 29.42 -21.23
CA LEU A 421 13.95 29.12 -21.65
C LEU A 421 13.96 28.27 -22.93
N VAL A 422 14.91 28.55 -23.83
CA VAL A 422 15.35 27.60 -24.87
C VAL A 422 16.87 27.49 -24.81
N ALA A 423 17.38 26.27 -24.76
CA ALA A 423 18.81 25.96 -24.79
C ALA A 423 19.10 24.81 -25.77
N GLU A 424 20.30 24.83 -26.35
CA GLU A 424 20.86 23.74 -27.14
C GLU A 424 22.37 23.71 -26.84
N ASP A 425 22.81 22.64 -26.19
CA ASP A 425 24.18 22.44 -25.72
C ASP A 425 24.77 23.64 -24.93
N PHE A 426 23.95 24.36 -24.15
CA PHE A 426 24.43 25.57 -23.47
C PHE A 426 25.32 25.22 -22.29
N ARG A 427 26.54 25.76 -22.27
CA ARG A 427 27.49 25.52 -21.18
C ARG A 427 28.13 26.80 -20.67
N ILE A 428 28.22 26.88 -19.36
CA ILE A 428 28.97 27.90 -18.61
C ILE A 428 30.14 27.22 -17.93
N THR A 429 31.34 27.78 -18.02
CA THR A 429 32.54 27.25 -17.36
C THR A 429 33.33 28.34 -16.64
N TRP A 430 34.07 27.96 -15.59
CA TRP A 430 34.99 28.83 -14.86
C TRP A 430 36.24 28.06 -14.42
N GLN A 431 37.32 28.80 -14.17
CA GLN A 431 38.65 28.23 -13.87
C GLN A 431 39.26 28.74 -12.55
N LYS A 432 38.61 29.69 -11.87
CA LYS A 432 39.14 30.38 -10.69
C LYS A 432 38.05 30.57 -9.62
N GLU A 433 38.48 30.80 -8.37
CA GLU A 433 37.57 31.04 -7.22
C GLU A 433 36.76 32.34 -7.33
N VAL A 434 37.36 33.39 -7.89
CA VAL A 434 36.64 34.55 -8.41
C VAL A 434 36.41 34.27 -9.89
N PRO A 435 35.19 33.84 -10.28
CA PRO A 435 34.97 33.28 -11.60
C PRO A 435 34.95 34.37 -12.67
N ILE A 436 35.53 34.04 -13.82
CA ILE A 436 35.20 34.68 -15.11
C ILE A 436 34.45 33.61 -15.88
N PHE A 437 33.17 33.85 -16.16
CA PHE A 437 32.30 32.86 -16.80
C PHE A 437 32.46 32.88 -18.32
N HIS A 438 32.93 31.76 -18.87
CA HIS A 438 32.93 31.50 -20.31
C HIS A 438 31.64 30.78 -20.69
N LYS A 439 31.03 31.18 -21.80
CA LYS A 439 29.74 30.68 -22.27
C LYS A 439 29.87 30.12 -23.69
N GLU A 440 29.31 28.95 -23.94
CA GLU A 440 29.26 28.29 -25.24
C GLU A 440 27.86 27.64 -25.45
N GLY A 441 27.54 27.30 -26.69
CA GLY A 441 26.21 26.79 -27.06
C GLY A 441 25.16 27.88 -27.28
N TYR A 442 23.90 27.48 -27.43
CA TYR A 442 22.77 28.37 -27.67
C TYR A 442 21.89 28.51 -26.43
N PHE A 443 21.56 29.75 -26.08
CA PHE A 443 20.69 30.06 -24.93
C PHE A 443 19.86 31.30 -25.24
N ARG A 444 18.54 31.13 -25.25
CA ARG A 444 17.58 32.22 -25.48
C ARG A 444 16.66 32.36 -24.28
N ILE A 445 16.68 33.57 -23.72
CA ILE A 445 15.81 34.02 -22.64
C ILE A 445 14.67 34.79 -23.30
N LEU A 446 13.43 34.45 -22.97
CA LEU A 446 12.27 35.19 -23.45
C LEU A 446 11.80 36.20 -22.40
N GLU A 447 11.91 35.87 -21.11
CA GLU A 447 11.54 36.75 -19.99
C GLU A 447 12.47 36.50 -18.78
N GLU A 448 12.64 37.52 -17.90
CA GLU A 448 13.32 37.52 -16.59
C GLU A 448 14.29 36.36 -16.29
N LEU A 449 15.59 36.67 -16.15
CA LEU A 449 16.64 35.72 -15.76
C LEU A 449 17.31 36.15 -14.45
N ILE A 450 17.33 35.23 -13.49
CA ILE A 450 18.34 35.21 -12.42
C ILE A 450 19.21 33.99 -12.67
N PHE A 451 20.52 34.18 -12.78
CA PHE A 451 21.48 33.08 -12.85
C PHE A 451 22.74 33.44 -12.06
N LYS A 452 22.88 32.80 -10.89
CA LYS A 452 24.02 32.95 -10.00
C LYS A 452 24.67 31.61 -9.68
N VAL A 453 25.98 31.64 -9.47
CA VAL A 453 26.76 30.51 -8.97
C VAL A 453 27.43 30.92 -7.67
N MET A 454 27.29 30.09 -6.63
CA MET A 454 28.02 30.27 -5.38
C MET A 454 29.35 29.53 -5.46
N ILE A 455 30.45 30.24 -5.17
CA ILE A 455 31.80 29.67 -5.05
C ILE A 455 32.40 30.22 -3.76
N ASN A 456 32.89 29.33 -2.89
CA ASN A 456 33.43 29.64 -1.57
C ASN A 456 32.48 30.55 -0.75
N GLY A 457 31.17 30.29 -0.80
CA GLY A 457 30.15 31.02 -0.04
C GLY A 457 29.74 32.38 -0.62
N THR A 458 30.34 32.81 -1.74
CA THR A 458 29.99 34.07 -2.42
C THR A 458 29.21 33.78 -3.69
N TRP A 459 28.07 34.46 -3.90
CA TRP A 459 27.27 34.38 -5.12
C TRP A 459 27.80 35.33 -6.19
N TYR A 460 27.99 34.82 -7.41
CA TYR A 460 28.43 35.57 -8.58
C TYR A 460 27.38 35.51 -9.68
N ASP A 461 27.03 36.65 -10.27
CA ASP A 461 26.14 36.75 -11.42
C ASP A 461 26.81 36.22 -12.69
N VAL A 462 26.12 35.34 -13.42
CA VAL A 462 26.67 34.72 -14.63
C VAL A 462 26.63 35.66 -15.84
N PHE A 463 25.60 36.50 -15.94
CA PHE A 463 25.34 37.35 -17.10
C PHE A 463 25.73 38.83 -16.92
N GLY A 464 26.27 39.20 -15.76
CA GLY A 464 26.76 40.55 -15.47
C GLY A 464 25.73 41.40 -14.74
#